data_AF-A0A6I1FB31-F1
#
_entry.id   AF-A0A6I1FB31-F1
#
_cell.length_a   1.000
_cell.length_b   1.000
_cell.length_c   1.000
_cell.angle_alpha   90.00
_cell.angle_beta   90.00
_cell.angle_gamma   90.00
#
_symmetry.space_group_name_H-M   'P 1'
#
loop_
_entity.id
_entity.type
_entity.pdbx_description
1 polymer ?
#
loop_
_entity_poly.entity_id
_entity_poly.type
_entity_poly.pdbx_seq_one_letter_code
_entity_poly.pdbx_strand_id
1 'polypeptide(L)' 'MTRINDVRHLMISTGINKGLNDYETLKYSEELDKLINKYQLLTSPSPHRS' A
#
# COMPACT_ATOMS: atom_id res chain seq x y z
N MET A 1 -0.47 3.71 -11.30
CA MET A 1 -1.61 3.99 -10.40
C MET A 1 -2.56 2.81 -10.22
N THR A 2 -2.74 1.96 -11.23
CA THR A 2 -3.63 0.76 -11.18
C THR A 2 -3.33 -0.17 -10.01
N ARG A 3 -2.08 -0.66 -9.88
CA ARG A 3 -1.74 -1.64 -8.83
C ARG A 3 -1.96 -1.16 -7.39
N ILE A 4 -1.68 0.11 -7.09
CA ILE A 4 -1.94 0.69 -5.76
C ILE A 4 -3.44 0.67 -5.45
N ASN A 5 -4.27 1.01 -6.44
CA ASN A 5 -5.71 1.00 -6.29
C ASN A 5 -6.24 -0.43 -6.15
N ASP A 6 -5.72 -1.38 -6.93
CA ASP A 6 -6.13 -2.79 -6.86
C ASP A 6 -5.87 -3.38 -5.46
N VAL A 7 -4.65 -3.18 -4.93
CA VAL A 7 -4.29 -3.67 -3.59
C VAL A 7 -5.10 -2.95 -2.50
N ARG A 8 -5.38 -1.66 -2.67
CA ARG A 8 -6.27 -0.93 -1.75
C ARG A 8 -7.67 -1.52 -1.72
N HIS A 9 -8.25 -1.83 -2.88
CA HIS A 9 -9.58 -2.43 -2.96
C HIS A 9 -9.62 -3.82 -2.31
N LEU A 10 -8.58 -4.64 -2.53
CA LEU A 10 -8.44 -5.94 -1.86
C LEU A 10 -8.35 -5.78 -0.34
N MET A 11 -7.48 -4.91 0.16
CA MET A 11 -7.33 -4.65 1.59
C MET A 11 -8.66 -4.22 2.23
N ILE A 12 -9.37 -3.27 1.62
CA ILE A 12 -10.66 -2.77 2.13
C ILE A 12 -11.70 -3.90 2.13
N SER A 13 -11.83 -4.63 1.03
CA SER A 13 -12.78 -5.73 0.92
C SER A 13 -12.50 -6.80 1.97
N THR A 14 -11.25 -7.22 2.12
CA THR A 14 -10.87 -8.24 3.11
C THR A 14 -11.02 -7.74 4.54
N GLY A 15 -10.68 -6.47 4.81
CA GLY A 15 -10.87 -5.86 6.12
C GLY A 15 -12.35 -5.76 6.53
N ILE A 16 -13.25 -5.50 5.58
CA ILE A 16 -14.71 -5.54 5.82
C ILE A 16 -15.21 -6.96 6.08
N ASN A 17 -14.72 -7.95 5.32
CA ASN A 17 -15.23 -9.32 5.38
C ASN A 17 -14.62 -10.18 6.51
N LYS A 18 -13.33 -10.00 6.82
CA LYS A 18 -12.55 -10.83 7.74
C LYS A 18 -12.04 -10.09 8.96
N GLY A 19 -12.09 -8.75 8.95
CA GLY A 19 -11.57 -7.90 10.00
C GLY A 19 -10.14 -7.41 9.73
N LEU A 20 -9.76 -6.35 10.45
CA LEU A 20 -8.46 -5.68 10.27
C LEU A 20 -7.28 -6.47 10.83
N ASN A 21 -7.54 -7.41 11.75
CA ASN A 21 -6.52 -8.28 12.33
C ASN A 21 -6.39 -9.62 11.59
N ASP A 22 -7.14 -9.81 10.50
CA ASP A 22 -7.01 -11.00 9.65
C ASP A 22 -5.67 -10.97 8.90
N TYR A 23 -5.05 -12.14 8.76
CA TYR A 23 -3.75 -12.29 8.13
C TYR A 23 -3.72 -11.75 6.68
N GLU A 24 -4.79 -11.96 5.91
CA GLU A 24 -4.84 -11.44 4.53
C GLU A 24 -4.99 -9.92 4.51
N THR A 25 -5.77 -9.33 5.43
CA THR A 25 -5.89 -7.87 5.54
C THR A 25 -4.53 -7.25 5.86
N LEU A 26 -3.78 -7.82 6.81
CA LEU A 26 -2.43 -7.37 7.15
C LEU A 26 -1.47 -7.51 5.98
N LYS A 27 -1.53 -8.63 5.24
CA LYS A 27 -0.70 -8.86 4.05
C LYS A 27 -0.96 -7.81 2.96
N TYR A 28 -2.22 -7.48 2.69
CA TYR A 28 -2.54 -6.44 1.72
C TYR A 28 -2.13 -5.04 2.20
N SER A 29 -2.22 -4.76 3.51
CA SER A 29 -1.69 -3.52 4.09
C SER A 29 -0.19 -3.38 3.86
N GLU A 30 0.60 -4.42 4.14
CA GLU A 30 2.05 -4.40 3.93
C GLU A 30 2.43 -4.25 2.44
N GLU A 31 1.71 -4.90 1.53
CA GLU A 31 1.93 -4.74 0.09
C GLU A 31 1.60 -3.31 -0.37
N LEU A 32 0.51 -2.75 0.14
CA LEU A 32 0.09 -1.38 -0.18
C LEU A 32 1.14 -0.36 0.28
N ASP A 33 1.66 -0.50 1.51
CA ASP A 33 2.71 0.37 2.05
C ASP A 33 3.98 0.32 1.21
N LYS A 34 4.42 -0.86 0.78
CA LYS A 34 5.59 -1.02 -0.11
C LYS A 34 5.38 -0.30 -1.44
N LEU A 35 4.20 -0.40 -2.02
CA LEU A 35 3.88 0.25 -3.29
C LEU A 35 3.82 1.78 -3.15
N ILE A 36 3.22 2.28 -2.07
CA ILE A 36 3.17 3.72 -1.77
C ILE A 36 4.59 4.27 -1.56
N ASN A 37 5.41 3.61 -0.74
CA ASN A 37 6.78 4.02 -0.48
C ASN A 37 7.62 4.04 -1.78
N LYS A 38 7.49 3.01 -2.63
CA LYS A 38 8.17 2.98 -3.93
C LYS A 38 7.73 4.15 -4.81
N TYR A 39 6.44 4.47 -4.84
CA TYR A 39 5.93 5.59 -5.62
C TYR A 39 6.47 6.93 -5.07
N GLN A 40 6.40 7.13 -3.76
CA GLN A 40 6.91 8.33 -3.11
C GLN A 40 8.40 8.53 -3.36
N LEU A 41 9.22 7.49 -3.28
CA LEU A 41 10.65 7.58 -3.61
C LEU A 41 10.89 8.00 -5.07
N LEU A 42 10.07 7.54 -6.00
CA LEU A 42 10.16 7.92 -7.41
C LEU A 42 9.68 9.35 -7.67
N THR A 43 8.72 9.85 -6.89
CA THR A 43 8.14 11.19 -7.06
C THR A 43 8.79 12.26 -6.18
N SER A 44 9.57 11.87 -5.18
CA SER A 44 10.29 12.82 -4.34
C SER A 44 11.47 13.35 -5.14
N PRO A 45 11.53 14.65 -5.47
CA PRO A 45 12.76 15.24 -5.98
C PRO A 45 13.83 15.02 -4.91
N SER A 46 14.94 14.41 -5.30
CA SER A 46 16.09 14.18 -4.43
C SER A 46 16.39 15.45 -3.61
N PRO A 47 16.56 15.34 -2.26
CA PRO A 47 17.07 16.48 -1.53
C PRO A 47 18.44 16.78 -2.10
N HIS A 48 18.63 18.01 -2.58
CA HIS A 48 19.93 18.53 -2.97
C HIS A 48 20.91 18.17 -1.86
N ARG A 49 21.83 17.27 -2.19
CA ARG A 49 22.97 16.89 -1.37
C ARG A 49 23.80 18.17 -1.23
N SER A 50 23.63 18.84 -0.10
CA SER A 50 24.47 19.97 0.33
C SER A 50 25.70 19.40 1.02
#